data_AF-A0AAD5JBG3-F1
#
_entry.id   AF-A0AAD5JBG3-F1
#
_cell.length_a   1.000
_cell.length_b   1.000
_cell.length_c   1.000
_cell.angle_alpha   90.00
_cell.angle_beta   90.00
_cell.angle_gamma   90.00
#
_symmetry.space_group_name_H-M   'P 1'
#
loop_
_entity.id
_entity.type
_entity.pdbx_description
1 polymer ?
#
loop_
_entity_poly.entity_id
_entity_poly.type
_entity_poly.pdbx_seq_one_letter_code
_entity_poly.pdbx_strand_id
1 'polypeptide(L)'
;MDFPKYAKGDDPMDWVYRAEQYFDYFSVPTEKKIKTISFHLDIEALQWFQWEDCTKTLSNWEDFTRAFCREFGPHRFEDFTESLFKLRQTGALKDYISEFRRLATGIKDLNLVVSLVD
;
A
#
# COMPACT_ATOMS: atom_id res chain seq x y z
N MET A 1 19.79 -0.29 -8.23
CA MET A 1 18.39 -0.66 -7.95
C MET A 1 17.56 0.47 -8.51
N ASP A 2 16.64 0.18 -9.42
CA ASP A 2 15.78 1.21 -10.01
C ASP A 2 14.59 1.48 -9.09
N PHE A 3 14.01 2.67 -9.20
CA PHE A 3 12.80 3.01 -8.45
C PHE A 3 11.63 2.11 -8.90
N PRO A 4 10.82 1.57 -7.97
CA PRO A 4 9.71 0.68 -8.34
C PRO A 4 8.67 1.41 -9.20
N LYS A 5 8.34 0.84 -10.35
CA LYS A 5 7.22 1.33 -11.16
C LYS A 5 5.90 0.87 -10.56
N TYR A 6 4.90 1.75 -10.58
CA TYR A 6 3.52 1.39 -10.26
C TYR A 6 2.81 1.02 -11.56
N ALA A 7 2.44 -0.25 -11.72
CA ALA A 7 1.70 -0.73 -12.88
C ALA A 7 0.20 -0.81 -12.58
N LYS A 8 -0.64 -0.73 -13.63
CA LYS A 8 -2.08 -0.89 -13.49
C LYS A 8 -2.40 -2.27 -12.90
N GLY A 9 -3.08 -2.29 -11.76
CA GLY A 9 -3.46 -3.50 -11.05
C GLY A 9 -2.45 -3.96 -10.00
N ASP A 10 -1.35 -3.23 -9.80
CA ASP A 10 -0.48 -3.44 -8.64
C ASP A 10 -1.23 -3.11 -7.35
N ASP A 11 -0.94 -3.86 -6.28
CA ASP A 11 -1.35 -3.48 -4.94
C ASP A 11 -0.55 -2.22 -4.50
N PRO A 12 -1.22 -1.12 -4.12
CA PRO A 12 -0.52 0.10 -3.76
C PRO A 12 0.23 -0.01 -2.44
N MET A 13 -0.18 -0.87 -1.50
CA MET A 13 0.58 -1.12 -0.27
C MET A 13 1.90 -1.84 -0.59
N ASP A 14 1.87 -2.84 -1.48
CA ASP A 14 3.09 -3.51 -1.94
C ASP A 14 4.02 -2.53 -2.67
N TRP A 15 3.47 -1.63 -3.50
CA TRP A 15 4.27 -0.62 -4.18
C TRP A 15 4.87 0.39 -3.19
N VAL A 16 4.08 0.88 -2.23
CA VAL A 16 4.55 1.77 -1.14
C VAL A 16 5.67 1.11 -0.36
N TYR A 17 5.51 -0.17 0.02
CA TYR A 17 6.55 -0.91 0.73
C TYR A 17 7.85 -0.98 -0.06
N ARG A 18 7.80 -1.26 -1.37
CA ARG A 18 8.99 -1.26 -2.23
C ARG A 18 9.62 0.13 -2.34
N ALA A 19 8.81 1.19 -2.38
CA ALA A 19 9.32 2.56 -2.39
C ALA A 19 10.03 2.92 -1.07
N GLU A 20 9.50 2.46 0.06
CA GLU A 20 10.14 2.63 1.38
C GLU A 20 11.48 1.90 1.46
N GLN A 21 11.55 0.65 0.99
CA GLN A 21 12.81 -0.08 0.89
C GLN A 21 13.85 0.64 0.02
N TYR A 22 13.42 1.24 -1.09
CA TYR A 22 14.29 2.06 -1.93
C TYR A 22 14.79 3.30 -1.17
N PHE A 23 13.90 4.02 -0.49
CA PHE A 23 14.28 5.21 0.26
C PHE A 23 15.26 4.91 1.38
N ASP A 24 15.06 3.82 2.09
CA ASP A 24 15.94 3.40 3.18
C ASP A 24 17.32 3.02 2.65
N TYR A 25 17.37 2.22 1.58
CA TYR A 25 18.62 1.80 0.96
C TYR A 25 19.45 2.99 0.44
N PHE A 26 18.81 3.96 -0.20
CA PHE A 26 19.48 5.15 -0.75
C PHE A 26 19.55 6.32 0.23
N SER A 27 19.07 6.16 1.47
CA SER A 27 19.00 7.23 2.48
C SER A 27 18.32 8.50 1.94
N VAL A 28 17.20 8.34 1.22
CA VAL A 28 16.48 9.46 0.63
C VAL A 28 15.85 10.29 1.76
N PRO A 29 16.16 11.60 1.85
CA PRO A 29 15.58 12.46 2.88
C PRO A 29 14.05 12.50 2.79
N THR A 30 13.38 12.54 3.94
CA THR A 30 11.91 12.49 4.03
C THR A 30 11.23 13.57 3.17
N GLU A 31 11.77 14.79 3.17
CA GLU A 31 11.29 15.92 2.38
C GLU A 31 11.44 15.74 0.86
N LYS A 32 12.26 14.76 0.43
CA LYS A 32 12.46 14.43 -0.99
C LYS A 32 11.65 13.22 -1.45
N LYS A 33 11.02 12.45 -0.55
CA LYS A 33 10.29 11.21 -0.91
C LYS A 33 9.17 11.47 -1.93
N ILE A 34 8.28 12.43 -1.65
CA ILE A 34 7.18 12.80 -2.57
C ILE A 34 7.71 13.28 -3.92
N LYS A 35 8.73 14.13 -3.91
CA LYS A 35 9.33 14.62 -5.15
C LYS A 35 10.04 13.51 -5.93
N THR A 36 10.57 12.50 -5.25
CA THR A 36 11.19 11.34 -5.89
C THR A 36 10.13 10.51 -6.59
N ILE A 37 9.01 10.19 -5.91
CA ILE A 37 7.96 9.35 -6.52
C ILE A 37 7.30 10.03 -7.71
N SER A 38 7.18 11.36 -7.72
CA SER A 38 6.48 12.06 -8.81
C SER A 38 7.18 11.91 -10.17
N PHE A 39 8.49 11.67 -10.19
CA PHE A 39 9.24 11.36 -11.42
C PHE A 39 9.00 9.94 -11.95
N HIS A 40 8.40 9.07 -11.14
CA HIS A 40 8.23 7.64 -11.43
C HIS A 40 6.75 7.21 -11.51
N LEU A 41 5.80 8.14 -11.34
CA LEU A 41 4.38 7.91 -11.61
C LEU A 41 4.09 8.08 -13.10
N ASP A 42 3.25 7.19 -13.63
CA ASP A 42 2.84 7.20 -15.04
C ASP A 42 1.31 7.14 -15.18
N ILE A 43 0.80 7.63 -16.31
CA ILE A 43 -0.60 7.52 -16.77
C ILE A 43 -1.59 8.00 -15.69
N GLU A 44 -2.33 7.08 -15.06
CA GLU A 44 -3.45 7.37 -14.15
C GLU A 44 -2.94 7.86 -12.80
N ALA A 45 -1.87 7.27 -12.28
CA ALA A 45 -1.26 7.69 -11.01
C ALA A 45 -0.66 9.09 -11.12
N LEU A 46 -0.07 9.43 -12.28
CA LEU A 46 0.45 10.78 -12.53
C LEU A 46 -0.67 11.82 -12.60
N GLN A 47 -1.78 11.51 -13.30
CA GLN A 47 -2.95 12.39 -13.39
C GLN A 47 -3.57 12.66 -12.02
N TRP A 48 -3.74 11.61 -11.20
CA TRP A 48 -4.21 11.74 -9.83
C TRP A 48 -3.25 12.58 -8.98
N PHE A 49 -1.94 12.34 -9.09
CA PHE A 49 -0.95 13.10 -8.33
C PHE A 49 -0.95 14.59 -8.69
N GLN A 50 -1.08 14.93 -9.97
CA GLN A 50 -1.20 16.32 -10.41
C GLN A 50 -2.43 17.01 -9.81
N TRP A 51 -3.55 16.28 -9.67
CA TRP A 51 -4.76 16.81 -9.03
C TRP A 51 -4.53 17.08 -7.53
N GLU A 52 -3.96 16.11 -6.80
CA GLU A 52 -3.69 16.26 -5.36
C GLU A 52 -2.60 17.32 -5.06
N ASP A 53 -1.62 17.50 -5.96
CA ASP A 53 -0.61 18.56 -5.84
C ASP A 53 -1.25 19.96 -6.02
N CYS A 54 -2.20 20.10 -6.96
CA CYS A 54 -2.97 21.34 -7.15
C CYS A 54 -3.80 21.71 -5.91
N THR A 55 -4.33 20.72 -5.18
CA THR A 55 -5.14 20.93 -3.98
C THR A 55 -4.30 21.05 -2.70
N LYS A 56 -2.98 20.85 -2.78
CA LYS A 56 -2.02 20.91 -1.65
C LYS A 56 -2.38 19.98 -0.49
N THR A 57 -2.98 18.84 -0.79
CA THR A 57 -3.42 17.84 0.21
C THR A 57 -2.28 16.93 0.67
N LEU A 58 -1.17 16.88 -0.06
CA LEU A 58 -0.05 15.96 0.17
C LEU A 58 1.13 16.69 0.83
N SER A 59 1.10 16.83 2.16
CA SER A 59 2.12 17.60 2.89
C SER A 59 3.35 16.77 3.29
N ASN A 60 3.20 15.46 3.41
CA ASN A 60 4.25 14.52 3.83
C ASN A 60 4.00 13.12 3.27
N TRP A 61 4.98 12.21 3.45
CA TRP A 61 4.91 10.84 2.94
C TRP A 61 3.68 10.07 3.45
N GLU A 62 3.27 10.28 4.70
CA GLU A 62 2.11 9.61 5.29
C GLU A 62 0.79 10.06 4.65
N ASP A 63 0.65 11.36 4.37
CA ASP A 63 -0.50 11.88 3.63
C ASP A 63 -0.57 11.28 2.23
N PHE A 64 0.57 11.19 1.55
CA PHE A 64 0.68 10.55 0.25
C PHE A 64 0.28 9.08 0.29
N THR A 65 0.87 8.25 1.15
CA THR A 65 0.56 6.81 1.19
C THR A 65 -0.90 6.55 1.52
N ARG A 66 -1.47 7.31 2.46
CA ARG A 66 -2.90 7.22 2.79
C ARG A 66 -3.79 7.59 1.60
N ALA A 67 -3.51 8.70 0.92
CA ALA A 67 -4.31 9.14 -0.22
C ALA A 67 -4.15 8.18 -1.43
N PHE A 68 -2.93 7.70 -1.67
CA PHE A 68 -2.62 6.76 -2.73
C PHE A 68 -3.31 5.42 -2.53
N CYS A 69 -3.22 4.83 -1.33
CA CYS A 69 -3.92 3.59 -1.01
C CYS A 69 -5.45 3.76 -0.99
N ARG A 70 -5.98 4.95 -0.67
CA ARG A 70 -7.42 5.23 -0.77
C ARG A 70 -7.90 5.24 -2.22
N GLU A 71 -7.10 5.78 -3.14
CA GLU A 71 -7.49 5.90 -4.54
C GLU A 71 -7.28 4.61 -5.33
N PHE A 72 -6.12 3.96 -5.10
CA PHE A 72 -5.67 2.81 -5.87
C PHE A 72 -5.76 1.47 -5.14
N GLY A 73 -6.13 1.49 -3.85
CA GLY A 73 -6.21 0.29 -3.03
C GLY A 73 -7.26 -0.68 -3.54
N PRO A 74 -7.04 -1.99 -3.39
CA PRO A 74 -8.14 -2.92 -3.45
C PRO A 74 -9.15 -2.47 -2.39
N HIS A 75 -10.27 -1.98 -2.90
CA HIS A 75 -11.54 -1.82 -2.19
C HIS A 75 -11.62 -0.58 -1.29
N ARG A 76 -12.36 0.42 -1.77
CA ARG A 76 -13.01 1.43 -0.91
C ARG A 76 -14.01 0.81 0.10
N PHE A 77 -14.15 -0.53 0.15
CA PHE A 77 -15.23 -1.28 0.82
C PHE A 77 -14.88 -2.69 1.38
N GLU A 78 -13.63 -3.17 1.34
CA GLU A 78 -13.30 -4.49 1.93
C GLU A 78 -13.07 -4.34 3.42
N ASP A 79 -13.93 -4.95 4.23
CA ASP A 79 -13.65 -5.15 5.64
C ASP A 79 -12.66 -6.32 5.76
N PHE A 80 -11.37 -5.99 5.86
CA PHE A 80 -10.29 -6.96 6.03
C PHE A 80 -10.47 -7.82 7.28
N THR A 81 -11.08 -7.28 8.35
CA THR A 81 -11.31 -8.01 9.60
C THR A 81 -12.39 -9.06 9.41
N GLU A 82 -13.53 -8.67 8.82
CA GLU A 82 -14.61 -9.59 8.49
C GLU A 82 -14.15 -10.68 7.51
N SER A 83 -13.39 -10.28 6.50
CA SER A 83 -12.87 -11.18 5.47
C SER A 83 -11.87 -12.18 6.05
N LEU A 84 -10.97 -11.73 6.95
CA LEU A 84 -10.05 -12.61 7.66
C LEU A 84 -10.79 -13.60 8.56
N PHE A 85 -11.82 -13.13 9.29
CA PHE A 85 -12.62 -13.99 10.16
C PHE A 85 -13.39 -15.08 9.40
N LYS A 86 -13.85 -14.75 8.19
CA LYS A 86 -14.56 -15.69 7.30
C LYS A 86 -13.62 -16.56 6.47
N LEU A 87 -12.32 -16.29 6.45
CA LEU A 87 -11.37 -17.05 5.65
C LEU A 87 -11.37 -18.53 6.09
N ARG A 88 -11.52 -19.43 5.13
CA ARG A 88 -11.46 -20.89 5.33
C ARG A 88 -10.57 -21.49 4.27
N GLN A 89 -9.74 -22.45 4.65
CA GLN A 89 -8.97 -23.23 3.69
C GLN A 89 -9.91 -24.19 2.95
N THR A 90 -10.26 -23.85 1.71
CA THR A 90 -11.06 -24.72 0.81
C THR A 90 -10.20 -25.44 -0.22
N GLY A 91 -8.93 -25.03 -0.38
CA GLY A 91 -8.00 -25.55 -1.38
C GLY A 91 -6.58 -25.70 -0.85
N ALA A 92 -5.59 -25.41 -1.70
CA ALA A 92 -4.19 -25.57 -1.35
C ALA A 92 -3.80 -24.65 -0.18
N LEU A 93 -2.99 -25.18 0.74
CA LEU A 93 -2.51 -24.43 1.91
C LEU A 93 -1.75 -23.16 1.51
N LYS A 94 -1.01 -23.21 0.39
CA LYS A 94 -0.27 -22.06 -0.13
C LYS A 94 -1.20 -20.88 -0.45
N ASP A 95 -2.36 -21.16 -1.03
CA ASP A 95 -3.32 -20.13 -1.43
C ASP A 95 -3.99 -19.54 -0.18
N TYR A 96 -4.33 -20.38 0.80
CA TYR A 96 -4.82 -19.92 2.10
C TYR A 96 -3.81 -19.03 2.82
N ILE A 97 -2.53 -19.42 2.88
CA ILE A 97 -1.48 -18.61 3.53
C ILE A 97 -1.28 -17.29 2.80
N SER A 98 -1.32 -17.29 1.47
CA SER A 98 -1.22 -16.07 0.67
C SER A 98 -2.35 -15.11 0.98
N GLU A 99 -3.59 -15.61 1.02
CA GLU A 99 -4.78 -14.80 1.28
C GLU A 99 -4.86 -14.32 2.73
N PHE A 100 -4.47 -15.17 3.69
CA PHE A 100 -4.34 -14.80 5.09
C PHE A 100 -3.38 -13.63 5.27
N ARG A 101 -2.20 -13.68 4.64
CA ARG A 101 -1.21 -12.60 4.71
C ARG A 101 -1.74 -11.30 4.10
N ARG A 102 -2.38 -11.37 2.93
CA ARG A 102 -3.01 -10.21 2.29
C ARG A 102 -4.01 -9.53 3.22
N LEU A 103 -4.92 -10.32 3.81
CA LEU A 103 -5.95 -9.83 4.70
C LEU A 103 -5.36 -9.28 6.01
N ALA A 104 -4.39 -9.98 6.60
CA ALA A 104 -3.72 -9.55 7.84
C ALA A 104 -2.93 -8.24 7.65
N THR A 105 -2.26 -8.05 6.51
CA THR A 105 -1.55 -6.80 6.18
C THR A 105 -2.51 -5.63 5.97
N GLY A 106 -3.76 -5.88 5.56
CA GLY A 106 -4.81 -4.86 5.44
C GLY A 106 -5.36 -4.35 6.77
N ILE A 107 -5.18 -5.07 7.88
CA ILE A 107 -5.61 -4.67 9.22
C ILE A 107 -4.52 -3.77 9.83
N LYS A 108 -4.78 -2.46 9.92
CA LYS A 108 -3.84 -1.42 10.41
C LYS A 108 -3.39 -1.54 11.89
N ASP A 109 -3.77 -2.59 12.61
CA ASP A 109 -3.33 -2.88 13.98
C ASP A 109 -2.91 -4.35 14.13
N LEU A 110 -1.61 -4.61 14.03
CA LEU A 110 -1.00 -5.94 14.24
C LEU A 110 -1.19 -6.47 15.69
N ASN A 111 -1.69 -5.65 16.62
CA ASN A 111 -1.99 -6.07 17.99
C ASN A 111 -3.19 -7.03 18.11
N LEU A 112 -4.04 -7.16 17.08
CA LEU A 112 -5.17 -8.10 17.08
C LEU A 112 -4.80 -9.51 16.63
N VAL A 113 -3.65 -9.67 15.93
CA VAL A 113 -3.22 -10.99 15.43
C VAL A 113 -2.71 -11.87 16.57
N VAL A 114 -2.17 -11.26 17.64
CA VAL A 114 -1.69 -11.99 18.83
C VAL A 114 -2.85 -12.51 19.70
N SER A 115 -4.00 -11.84 19.74
CA SER A 115 -5.14 -12.27 20.57
C SER A 115 -6.03 -13.35 19.95
N LEU A 116 -5.78 -13.77 18.71
CA LEU A 116 -6.53 -14.83 18.03
C LEU A 116 -5.81 -16.18 18.06
N VAL A 117 -4.60 -16.22 18.62
CA VAL A 117 -3.78 -17.43 18.81
C VAL A 117 -3.57 -17.78 20.28
N ASP A 118 -4.18 -17.04 21.20
CA ASP A 118 -4.25 -17.34 22.65
C ASP A 118 -5.67 -17.74 23.09
#